data_AF-A0A9R0YE19-F1
#
_entry.id   AF-A0A9R0YE19-F1
#
_cell.length_a   1.000
_cell.length_b   1.000
_cell.length_c   1.000
_cell.angle_alpha   90.00
_cell.angle_beta   90.00
_cell.angle_gamma   90.00
#
_symmetry.space_group_name_H-M   'P 1'
#
loop_
_entity.id
_entity.type
_entity.pdbx_description
1 polymer ?
#
loop_
_entity_poly.entity_id
_entity_poly.type
_entity_poly.pdbx_seq_one_letter_code
_entity_poly.pdbx_strand_id
1 'polypeptide(L)'
;MFSFAHLVLLHLDHCPRLIHVLPLSDSLDTLPHMDTLEIVCCGDLREVFTLDPKQKRQRIIGCPKLRRIHLYELPSLQHICGSRMSAPNLETIKIRDCWSLRSLPAVSRNNEKLPSVDCEKEWWDNLEWDGVEANHHPSLYEHSHSSYYKAQQQRGTVLR
;
A
#
# COMPACT_ATOMS: atom_id res chain seq x y z
N MET A 1 15.99 -21.88 -2.44
CA MET A 1 14.66 -21.26 -2.20
C MET A 1 14.91 -20.09 -1.27
N PHE A 2 14.83 -18.85 -1.76
CA PHE A 2 15.08 -17.66 -0.93
C PHE A 2 13.84 -17.40 -0.07
N SER A 3 14.01 -17.38 1.26
CA SER A 3 12.94 -17.10 2.20
C SER A 3 13.01 -15.65 2.63
N PHE A 4 11.95 -14.88 2.40
CA PHE A 4 11.80 -13.51 2.90
C PHE A 4 11.15 -13.47 4.27
N ALA A 5 11.11 -14.61 4.99
CA ALA A 5 10.46 -14.72 6.29
C ALA A 5 10.97 -13.68 7.29
N HIS A 6 12.26 -13.32 7.24
CA HIS A 6 12.89 -12.36 8.15
C HIS A 6 12.95 -10.92 7.61
N LEU A 7 12.28 -10.62 6.50
CA LEU A 7 12.26 -9.26 5.96
C LEU A 7 11.52 -8.35 6.94
N VAL A 8 12.21 -7.31 7.44
CA VAL A 8 11.66 -6.32 8.38
C VAL A 8 11.38 -5.00 7.68
N LEU A 9 12.31 -4.54 6.84
CA LEU A 9 12.22 -3.30 6.09
C LEU A 9 12.42 -3.63 4.61
N LEU A 10 11.50 -3.19 3.77
CA LEU A 10 11.70 -3.11 2.33
C LEU A 10 11.80 -1.64 1.94
N HIS A 11 13.00 -1.21 1.54
CA HIS A 11 13.26 0.14 1.07
C HIS A 11 13.76 0.09 -0.38
N LEU A 12 13.12 0.84 -1.27
CA LEU A 12 13.55 1.02 -2.65
C LEU A 12 13.54 2.50 -3.00
N ASP A 13 14.63 2.93 -3.65
CA ASP A 13 14.81 4.33 -3.99
C ASP A 13 15.32 4.43 -5.43
N HIS A 14 14.69 5.28 -6.24
CA HIS A 14 15.06 5.58 -7.62
C HIS A 14 15.37 4.34 -8.48
N CYS A 15 14.46 3.35 -8.48
CA CYS A 15 14.56 2.13 -9.31
C CYS A 15 13.55 2.18 -10.49
N PRO A 16 13.72 3.05 -11.50
CA PRO A 16 12.66 3.37 -12.45
C PRO A 16 12.25 2.22 -13.36
N ARG A 17 13.15 1.25 -13.60
CA ARG A 17 12.90 0.09 -14.48
C ARG A 17 12.44 -1.17 -13.74
N LEU A 18 12.31 -1.11 -12.42
CA LEU A 18 11.93 -2.26 -11.61
C LEU A 18 10.43 -2.47 -11.71
N ILE A 19 9.99 -3.57 -12.32
CA ILE A 19 8.57 -3.87 -12.54
C ILE A 19 7.96 -4.61 -11.34
N HIS A 20 8.74 -5.50 -10.73
CA HIS A 20 8.35 -6.38 -9.63
C HIS A 20 9.50 -6.50 -8.62
N VAL A 21 9.20 -6.53 -7.31
CA VAL A 21 10.24 -6.61 -6.28
C VAL A 21 10.49 -8.05 -5.83
N LEU A 22 9.50 -8.66 -5.18
CA LEU A 22 9.65 -9.97 -4.54
C LEU A 22 8.58 -10.95 -5.03
N PRO A 23 8.97 -12.12 -5.54
CA PRO A 23 8.03 -13.23 -5.70
C PRO A 23 7.76 -13.86 -4.34
N LEU A 24 6.49 -13.90 -3.92
CA LEU A 24 6.05 -14.72 -2.80
C LEU A 24 5.98 -16.17 -3.27
N SER A 25 6.73 -17.05 -2.61
CA SER A 25 6.72 -18.49 -2.93
C SER A 25 5.42 -19.16 -2.49
N ASP A 26 5.10 -20.30 -3.09
CA ASP A 26 3.89 -21.10 -2.82
C ASP A 26 3.61 -21.35 -1.33
N SER A 27 4.64 -21.49 -0.49
CA SER A 27 4.50 -21.77 0.94
C SER A 27 4.34 -20.54 1.83
N LEU A 28 4.42 -19.31 1.30
CA LEU A 28 4.49 -18.09 2.11
C LEU A 28 3.21 -17.26 2.00
N ASP A 29 2.24 -17.55 2.87
CA ASP A 29 1.03 -16.75 3.07
C ASP A 29 1.25 -15.53 3.95
N THR A 30 2.45 -15.35 4.50
CA THR A 30 2.68 -14.37 5.56
C THR A 30 4.10 -13.81 5.52
N LEU A 31 4.22 -12.50 5.72
CA LEU A 31 5.47 -11.79 6.00
C LEU A 31 5.48 -11.44 7.50
N PRO A 32 5.90 -12.38 8.37
CA PRO A 32 5.64 -12.28 9.81
C PRO A 32 6.49 -11.22 10.52
N HIS A 33 7.57 -10.77 9.89
CA HIS A 33 8.52 -9.82 10.47
C HIS A 33 8.51 -8.45 9.80
N MET A 34 7.78 -8.28 8.70
CA MET A 34 7.78 -7.03 7.94
C MET A 34 7.11 -5.93 8.75
N ASP A 35 7.87 -4.88 9.03
CA ASP A 35 7.48 -3.70 9.81
C ASP A 35 7.24 -2.48 8.92
N THR A 36 8.04 -2.32 7.88
CA THR A 36 8.05 -1.12 7.03
C THR A 36 8.18 -1.43 5.55
N LEU A 37 7.33 -0.79 4.76
CA LEU A 37 7.43 -0.70 3.32
C LEU A 37 7.65 0.76 2.91
N GLU A 38 8.77 1.04 2.24
CA GLU A 38 9.11 2.37 1.75
C GLU A 38 9.61 2.29 0.31
N ILE A 39 8.92 2.93 -0.63
CA ILE A 39 9.28 2.91 -2.05
C ILE A 39 9.12 4.32 -2.62
N VAL A 40 10.20 4.80 -3.25
CA VAL A 40 10.31 6.16 -3.78
C VAL A 40 10.80 6.12 -5.22
N CYS A 41 10.17 6.90 -6.11
CA CYS A 41 10.62 7.15 -7.48
C CYS A 41 10.87 5.88 -8.33
N CYS A 42 10.02 4.88 -8.21
CA CYS A 42 10.08 3.64 -9.00
C CYS A 42 8.99 3.61 -10.07
N GLY A 43 9.23 4.30 -11.19
CA GLY A 43 8.23 4.61 -12.22
C GLY A 43 7.53 3.41 -12.88
N ASP A 44 8.26 2.33 -13.20
CA ASP A 44 7.70 1.13 -13.85
C ASP A 44 7.17 0.08 -12.87
N LEU A 45 7.25 0.33 -11.55
CA LEU A 45 6.84 -0.66 -10.54
C LEU A 45 5.33 -0.87 -10.57
N ARG A 46 4.90 -2.12 -10.77
CA ARG A 46 3.47 -2.48 -10.88
C ARG A 46 2.94 -3.23 -9.67
N GLU A 47 3.74 -4.14 -9.13
CA GLU A 47 3.41 -4.97 -7.97
C GLU A 47 4.66 -5.12 -7.08
N VAL A 48 4.53 -4.91 -5.76
CA VAL A 48 5.65 -5.12 -4.83
C VAL A 48 5.86 -6.62 -4.60
N PHE A 49 4.79 -7.29 -4.17
CA PHE A 49 4.77 -8.72 -3.89
C PHE A 49 4.01 -9.46 -4.98
N THR A 50 4.74 -10.11 -5.87
CA THR A 50 4.15 -10.91 -6.96
C THR A 50 3.78 -12.30 -6.49
N LEU A 51 2.67 -12.83 -7.02
CA LEU A 51 2.17 -14.18 -6.77
C LEU A 51 2.02 -14.92 -8.09
N ASP A 52 2.14 -16.26 -8.04
CA ASP A 52 1.81 -17.10 -9.19
C ASP A 52 0.35 -16.82 -9.63
N PRO A 53 0.09 -16.59 -10.94
CA PRO A 53 -1.25 -16.36 -11.48
C PRO A 53 -2.30 -17.39 -11.03
N LYS A 54 -1.92 -18.64 -10.77
CA LYS A 54 -2.82 -19.70 -10.28
C LYS A 54 -3.36 -19.42 -8.87
N GLN A 55 -2.68 -18.59 -8.09
CA GLN A 55 -2.96 -18.34 -6.67
C GLN A 55 -3.58 -16.97 -6.40
N LYS A 56 -3.55 -16.04 -7.38
CA LYS A 56 -4.02 -14.65 -7.21
C LYS A 56 -5.47 -14.52 -6.71
N ARG A 57 -6.33 -15.52 -6.93
CA ARG A 57 -7.78 -15.39 -6.69
C ARG A 57 -8.29 -15.85 -5.31
N GLN A 58 -7.46 -16.47 -4.47
CA GLN A 58 -7.98 -17.15 -3.26
C GLN A 58 -7.14 -16.95 -1.99
N ARG A 59 -6.00 -16.24 -2.05
CA ARG A 59 -5.09 -16.09 -0.90
C ARG A 59 -5.06 -14.67 -0.36
N ILE A 60 -5.05 -14.56 0.96
CA ILE A 60 -4.80 -13.30 1.67
C ILE A 60 -3.39 -13.36 2.22
N ILE A 61 -2.55 -12.38 1.87
CA ILE A 61 -1.18 -12.30 2.39
C ILE A 61 -1.18 -11.52 3.71
N GLY A 62 -0.83 -12.21 4.78
CA GLY A 62 -0.76 -11.65 6.12
C GLY A 62 0.55 -10.91 6.38
N CYS A 63 0.48 -9.68 6.87
CA CYS A 63 1.60 -8.86 7.31
C CYS A 63 1.34 -8.37 8.74
N PRO A 64 1.33 -9.27 9.75
CA PRO A 64 0.85 -8.96 11.09
C PRO A 64 1.70 -7.92 11.83
N LYS A 65 2.96 -7.70 11.43
CA LYS A 65 3.85 -6.70 12.06
C LYS A 65 4.00 -5.43 11.24
N LEU A 66 3.32 -5.30 10.10
CA LEU A 66 3.47 -4.15 9.23
C LEU A 66 2.81 -2.94 9.88
N ARG A 67 3.63 -1.93 10.21
CA ARG A 67 3.20 -0.70 10.89
C ARG A 67 3.19 0.50 9.95
N ARG A 68 4.07 0.51 8.94
CA ARG A 68 4.34 1.70 8.11
C ARG A 68 4.38 1.38 6.63
N ILE A 69 3.62 2.13 5.84
CA ILE A 69 3.64 2.08 4.37
C ILE A 69 3.86 3.49 3.83
N HIS A 70 4.96 3.71 3.12
CA HIS A 70 5.36 4.99 2.55
C HIS A 70 5.62 4.80 1.05
N LEU A 71 4.80 5.42 0.20
CA LEU A 71 4.85 5.25 -1.24
C LEU A 71 4.84 6.62 -1.91
N TYR A 72 5.86 6.90 -2.73
CA TYR A 72 6.08 8.20 -3.34
C TYR A 72 6.46 8.05 -4.81
N GLU A 73 5.76 8.76 -5.69
CA GLU A 73 6.09 8.84 -7.12
C GLU A 73 6.13 7.46 -7.78
N LEU A 74 5.06 6.68 -7.59
CA LEU A 74 4.87 5.33 -8.13
C LEU A 74 3.68 5.31 -9.10
N PRO A 75 3.76 6.01 -10.25
CA PRO A 75 2.62 6.20 -11.14
C PRO A 75 2.07 4.89 -11.72
N SER A 76 2.88 3.84 -11.83
CA SER A 76 2.48 2.53 -12.38
C SER A 76 2.04 1.51 -11.33
N LEU A 77 2.16 1.82 -10.03
CA LEU A 77 1.89 0.85 -8.97
C LEU A 77 0.38 0.62 -8.87
N GLN A 78 -0.07 -0.60 -9.16
CA GLN A 78 -1.50 -0.95 -9.16
C GLN A 78 -1.91 -1.60 -7.84
N HIS A 79 -1.05 -2.48 -7.32
CA HIS A 79 -1.28 -3.20 -6.08
C HIS A 79 0.01 -3.37 -5.29
N ILE A 80 -0.09 -3.35 -3.95
CA ILE A 80 1.06 -3.71 -3.09
C ILE A 80 1.34 -5.21 -3.24
N CYS A 81 0.31 -6.04 -3.26
CA CYS A 81 0.43 -7.48 -3.46
C CYS A 81 -0.49 -7.94 -4.61
N GLY A 82 -0.07 -8.96 -5.35
CA GLY A 82 -0.89 -9.58 -6.41
C GLY A 82 -2.18 -10.25 -5.91
N SER A 83 -2.46 -10.22 -4.61
CA SER A 83 -3.74 -10.61 -3.98
C SER A 83 -4.06 -9.68 -2.80
N ARG A 84 -5.18 -9.92 -2.11
CA ARG A 84 -5.55 -9.16 -0.91
C ARG A 84 -4.45 -9.26 0.16
N MET A 85 -4.11 -8.13 0.76
CA MET A 85 -3.17 -8.06 1.88
C MET A 85 -3.94 -7.78 3.17
N SER A 86 -3.53 -8.40 4.28
CA SER A 86 -4.01 -8.05 5.62
C SER A 86 -2.85 -7.53 6.46
N ALA A 87 -2.99 -6.34 7.03
CA ALA A 87 -2.03 -5.70 7.91
C ALA A 87 -2.75 -5.22 9.19
N PRO A 88 -3.07 -6.13 10.13
CA PRO A 88 -3.94 -5.80 11.26
C PRO A 88 -3.38 -4.72 12.18
N ASN A 89 -2.05 -4.59 12.30
CA ASN A 89 -1.37 -3.63 13.18
C ASN A 89 -0.81 -2.40 12.44
N LEU A 90 -1.42 -2.05 11.30
CA LEU A 90 -0.98 -0.91 10.51
C LEU A 90 -1.25 0.39 11.28
N GLU A 91 -0.27 1.29 11.31
CA GLU A 91 -0.34 2.54 12.07
C GLU A 91 -0.34 3.76 11.17
N THR A 92 0.49 3.76 10.13
CA THR A 92 0.65 4.93 9.25
C THR A 92 0.82 4.53 7.79
N ILE A 93 0.16 5.29 6.92
CA ILE A 93 0.27 5.23 5.47
C ILE A 93 0.55 6.64 4.96
N LYS A 94 1.56 6.80 4.11
CA LYS A 94 1.82 8.04 3.38
C LYS A 94 1.91 7.73 1.91
N ILE A 95 1.06 8.38 1.12
CA ILE A 95 0.97 8.15 -0.31
C ILE A 95 1.06 9.49 -1.03
N ARG A 96 1.95 9.56 -2.03
CA ARG A 96 2.09 10.69 -2.96
C ARG A 96 2.27 10.20 -4.37
N ASP A 97 1.55 10.82 -5.30
CA ASP A 97 1.73 10.57 -6.74
C ASP A 97 1.67 9.08 -7.15
N CYS A 98 0.86 8.29 -6.44
CA CYS A 98 0.63 6.86 -6.70
C CYS A 98 -0.74 6.63 -7.35
N TRP A 99 -1.02 7.36 -8.43
CA TRP A 99 -2.35 7.50 -9.01
C TRP A 99 -2.97 6.22 -9.60
N SER A 100 -2.19 5.15 -9.77
CA SER A 100 -2.69 3.85 -10.22
C SER A 100 -3.03 2.89 -9.07
N LEU A 101 -2.63 3.19 -7.84
CA LEU A 101 -2.89 2.33 -6.69
C LEU A 101 -4.37 2.44 -6.32
N ARG A 102 -5.08 1.32 -6.28
CA ARG A 102 -6.55 1.27 -6.08
C ARG A 102 -7.00 0.67 -4.76
N SER A 103 -6.10 0.07 -3.97
CA SER A 103 -6.49 -0.64 -2.76
C SER A 103 -5.46 -0.50 -1.65
N LEU A 104 -5.93 -0.56 -0.41
CA LEU A 104 -5.12 -0.62 0.80
C LEU A 104 -5.25 -2.01 1.45
N PRO A 105 -4.39 -2.37 2.41
CA PRO A 105 -4.55 -3.62 3.15
C PRO A 105 -5.87 -3.67 3.94
N ALA A 106 -6.33 -4.87 4.28
CA ALA A 106 -7.35 -5.04 5.32
C ALA A 106 -6.72 -4.85 6.71
N VAL A 107 -7.40 -4.17 7.63
CA VAL A 107 -6.88 -3.80 8.96
C VAL A 107 -7.78 -4.32 10.07
N SER A 108 -7.26 -4.44 11.29
CA SER A 108 -8.06 -4.94 12.42
C SER A 108 -9.12 -3.93 12.85
N ARG A 109 -10.36 -4.38 13.08
CA ARG A 109 -11.43 -3.55 13.69
C ARG A 109 -11.22 -3.29 15.18
N ASN A 110 -10.34 -4.07 15.81
CA ASN A 110 -10.12 -4.05 17.25
C ASN A 110 -8.96 -3.15 17.68
N ASN A 111 -8.41 -2.35 16.76
CA ASN A 111 -7.32 -1.44 17.11
C ASN A 111 -7.85 -0.29 17.96
N GLU A 112 -7.12 0.04 19.03
CA GLU A 112 -7.42 1.21 19.88
C GLU A 112 -7.35 2.52 19.08
N LYS A 113 -6.53 2.55 18.03
CA LYS A 113 -6.34 3.69 17.14
C LYS A 113 -6.44 3.26 15.68
N LEU A 114 -7.15 4.05 14.87
CA LEU A 114 -7.22 3.84 13.43
C LEU A 114 -5.86 4.16 12.77
N PRO A 115 -5.44 3.42 11.73
CA PRO A 115 -4.28 3.78 10.94
C PRO A 115 -4.48 5.15 10.30
N SER A 116 -3.47 6.02 10.44
CA SER A 116 -3.48 7.34 9.83
C SER A 116 -3.02 7.25 8.38
N VAL A 117 -3.76 7.87 7.46
CA VAL A 117 -3.42 7.92 6.04
C VAL A 117 -3.21 9.37 5.61
N ASP A 118 -2.01 9.72 5.17
CA ASP A 118 -1.72 11.02 4.56
C ASP A 118 -1.61 10.85 3.03
N CYS A 119 -2.62 11.34 2.30
CA CYS A 119 -2.77 11.08 0.88
C CYS A 119 -3.42 12.25 0.12
N GLU A 120 -3.50 12.16 -1.19
CA GLU A 120 -4.28 13.07 -2.02
C GLU A 120 -5.78 12.77 -1.88
N LYS A 121 -6.62 13.81 -1.98
CA LYS A 121 -8.07 13.67 -1.90
C LYS A 121 -8.61 12.83 -3.06
N GLU A 122 -8.24 13.19 -4.29
CA GLU A 122 -8.71 12.49 -5.49
C GLU A 122 -8.26 11.03 -5.50
N TRP A 123 -7.06 10.73 -4.99
CA TRP A 123 -6.60 9.36 -4.86
C TRP A 123 -7.47 8.57 -3.86
N TRP A 124 -7.76 9.13 -2.68
CA TRP A 124 -8.59 8.50 -1.67
C TRP A 124 -10.01 8.19 -2.18
N ASP A 125 -10.62 9.15 -2.88
CA ASP A 125 -11.98 9.03 -3.41
C ASP A 125 -12.09 7.95 -4.51
N ASN A 126 -10.98 7.56 -5.15
CA ASN A 126 -10.92 6.53 -6.19
C ASN A 126 -10.48 5.14 -5.67
N LEU A 127 -10.33 4.96 -4.36
CA LEU A 127 -10.02 3.65 -3.78
C LEU A 127 -11.20 2.67 -3.91
N GLU A 128 -10.86 1.43 -4.19
CA GLU A 128 -11.78 0.29 -4.23
C GLU A 128 -11.81 -0.39 -2.86
N TRP A 129 -13.01 -0.71 -2.39
CA TRP A 129 -13.24 -1.26 -1.05
C TRP A 129 -14.11 -2.51 -1.11
N ASP A 130 -13.70 -3.55 -0.39
CA ASP A 130 -14.41 -4.82 -0.35
C ASP A 130 -15.56 -4.85 0.68
N GLY A 131 -15.63 -3.83 1.53
CA GLY A 131 -16.68 -3.66 2.53
C GLY A 131 -16.24 -3.95 3.96
N VAL A 132 -17.13 -3.64 4.88
CA VAL A 132 -16.87 -3.70 6.34
C VAL A 132 -16.61 -5.13 6.81
N GLU A 133 -17.35 -6.11 6.29
CA GLU A 133 -17.21 -7.54 6.64
C GLU A 133 -15.85 -8.12 6.22
N ALA A 134 -15.22 -7.54 5.19
CA ALA A 134 -13.89 -7.92 4.73
C ALA A 134 -12.77 -7.23 5.51
N ASN A 135 -13.09 -6.44 6.55
CA ASN A 135 -12.15 -5.57 7.25
C ASN A 135 -11.41 -4.60 6.31
N HIS A 136 -12.04 -4.23 5.19
CA HIS A 136 -11.48 -3.41 4.12
C HIS A 136 -12.49 -2.33 3.70
N HIS A 137 -12.56 -1.26 4.50
CA HIS A 137 -13.52 -0.17 4.35
C HIS A 137 -12.90 1.17 4.79
N PRO A 138 -13.28 2.33 4.20
CA PRO A 138 -12.72 3.64 4.55
C PRO A 138 -12.87 3.99 6.03
N SER A 139 -13.95 3.57 6.69
CA SER A 139 -14.21 3.88 8.11
C SER A 139 -13.20 3.24 9.07
N LEU A 140 -12.37 2.31 8.59
CA LEU A 140 -11.31 1.68 9.37
C LEU A 140 -10.00 2.47 9.31
N TYR A 141 -10.03 3.67 8.74
CA TYR A 141 -8.88 4.52 8.52
C TYR A 141 -9.20 5.97 8.91
N GLU A 142 -8.20 6.65 9.44
CA GLU A 142 -8.25 8.10 9.64
C GLU A 142 -7.38 8.76 8.57
N HIS A 143 -7.99 9.32 7.53
CA HIS A 143 -7.25 9.95 6.44
C HIS A 143 -7.17 11.47 6.60
N SER A 144 -6.09 12.04 6.08
CA SER A 144 -5.83 13.47 6.03
C SER A 144 -5.24 13.81 4.66
N HIS A 145 -5.47 15.05 4.22
CA HIS A 145 -4.96 15.52 2.95
C HIS A 145 -3.64 16.27 3.12
N SER A 146 -2.69 15.92 2.26
CA SER A 146 -1.38 16.57 2.16
C SER A 146 -1.42 18.08 2.21
N SER A 147 -0.44 18.67 2.88
CA SER A 147 -0.10 20.09 2.68
C SER A 147 0.38 20.36 1.25
N TYR A 148 1.07 19.42 0.60
CA TYR A 148 1.56 19.55 -0.77
C TYR A 148 0.42 19.64 -1.79
N TYR A 149 -0.58 18.76 -1.67
CA TYR A 149 -1.81 18.82 -2.47
C TYR A 149 -2.57 20.14 -2.25
N LYS A 150 -2.70 20.60 -1.00
CA LYS A 150 -3.32 21.90 -0.68
C LYS A 150 -2.56 23.06 -1.35
N ALA A 151 -1.23 23.00 -1.39
CA ALA A 151 -0.40 24.01 -2.04
C ALA A 151 -0.55 24.00 -3.57
N GLN A 152 -0.73 22.83 -4.21
CA GLN A 152 -1.00 22.74 -5.65
C GLN A 152 -2.41 23.25 -6.02
N GLN A 153 -3.43 22.92 -5.23
CA GLN A 153 -4.79 23.44 -5.46
C GLN A 153 -4.86 24.97 -5.34
N GLN A 154 -4.12 25.57 -4.40
CA GLN A 154 -4.04 27.03 -4.25
C GLN A 154 -3.29 27.71 -5.40
N ARG A 155 -2.45 26.99 -6.14
CA ARG A 155 -1.73 27.51 -7.32
C ARG A 155 -2.55 27.42 -8.61
N GLY A 156 -3.49 26.47 -8.71
CA GLY A 156 -4.36 26.29 -9.88
C GLY A 156 -5.57 27.23 -9.94
N THR A 157 -5.90 27.94 -8.87
CA THR A 157 -7.11 28.79 -8.75
C THR A 157 -6.96 30.23 -9.25
N VAL A 158 -5.81 30.61 -9.85
CA VAL A 158 -5.55 32.00 -10.33
C VAL A 158 -5.78 32.17 -11.84
N LEU A 159 -6.68 31.38 -12.43
CA LEU A 159 -7.19 31.66 -13.78
C LEU A 159 -8.72 31.79 -13.73
N ARG A 160 -9.18 32.99 -13.37
CA ARG A 160 -10.53 33.50 -13.64
C ARG A 160 -10.44 34.95 -14.05
#